data_AF-A0A6I6ITK3-F1
#
_entry.id   AF-A0A6I6ITK3-F1
#
_cell.length_a   1.000
_cell.length_b   1.000
_cell.length_c   1.000
_cell.angle_alpha   90.00
_cell.angle_beta   90.00
_cell.angle_gamma   90.00
#
_symmetry.space_group_name_H-M   'P 1'
#
loop_
_entity.id
_entity.type
_entity.pdbx_description
1 polymer ?
#
loop_
_entity_poly.entity_id
_entity_poly.type
_entity_poly.pdbx_seq_one_letter_code
_entity_poly.pdbx_strand_id
1 'polypeptide(L)'
;MQIAWIYGLIGGLMIGGAAALFLLVNGRIMGASGILGSVVDGSGWSSLAERLAFLAGLIGLPALVMLAGHAPETHLTGNWAVVMIAGLAVGLGTRMANGCTSGHGVCGISRLSLRGIVATLVYLGAGMVTMLIARHLLEVI
;
A
#
# COMPACT_ATOMS: atom_id res chain seq x y z
N MET A 1 -4.37 -2.60 26.97
CA MET A 1 -3.10 -2.15 26.36
C MET A 1 -2.15 -3.29 25.97
N GLN A 2 -2.08 -4.42 26.68
CA GLN A 2 -1.17 -5.54 26.37
C GLN A 2 -1.48 -6.39 25.11
N ILE A 3 -2.67 -6.29 24.49
CA ILE A 3 -3.04 -7.15 23.34
C ILE A 3 -2.73 -6.46 21.98
N ALA A 4 -2.62 -5.13 21.96
CA ALA A 4 -2.47 -4.37 20.72
C ALA A 4 -1.16 -4.67 19.97
N TRP A 5 -0.04 -4.81 20.70
CA TRP A 5 1.25 -5.13 20.08
C TRP A 5 1.30 -6.58 19.56
N ILE A 6 0.54 -7.50 20.16
CA ILE A 6 0.41 -8.88 19.67
C ILE A 6 -0.27 -8.88 18.30
N TYR A 7 -1.39 -8.16 18.14
CA TYR A 7 -2.03 -8.03 16.83
C TYR A 7 -1.14 -7.36 15.79
N GLY A 8 -0.37 -6.33 16.20
CA GLY A 8 0.63 -5.70 15.33
C GLY A 8 1.72 -6.69 14.87
N LEU A 9 2.23 -7.52 15.79
CA LEU A 9 3.22 -8.54 15.49
C LEU A 9 2.66 -9.62 14.56
N ILE A 10 1.46 -10.14 14.85
CA ILE A 10 0.78 -11.15 14.02
C ILE A 10 0.54 -10.58 12.61
N GLY A 11 0.01 -9.37 12.50
CA GLY A 11 -0.20 -8.71 11.21
C GLY A 11 1.11 -8.48 10.44
N GLY A 12 2.17 -8.06 11.14
CA GLY A 12 3.51 -7.90 10.56
C GLY A 12 4.08 -9.22 10.03
N LEU A 13 3.95 -10.31 10.79
CA LEU A 13 4.36 -11.65 10.36
C LEU A 13 3.54 -12.14 9.17
N MET A 14 2.23 -11.88 9.12
CA MET A 14 1.39 -12.23 7.99
C MET A 14 1.81 -11.48 6.71
N ILE A 15 2.00 -10.15 6.79
CA ILE A 15 2.39 -9.34 5.64
C ILE A 15 3.81 -9.70 5.19
N GLY A 16 4.76 -9.84 6.12
CA GLY A 16 6.15 -10.21 5.83
C GLY A 16 6.26 -11.62 5.25
N GLY A 17 5.53 -12.58 5.82
CA GLY A 17 5.45 -13.95 5.31
C GLY A 17 4.85 -14.02 3.91
N ALA A 18 3.75 -13.31 3.67
CA ALA A 18 3.15 -13.22 2.33
C ALA A 18 4.11 -12.58 1.32
N ALA A 19 4.83 -11.52 1.71
CA ALA A 19 5.84 -10.87 0.87
C ALA A 19 7.02 -11.81 0.55
N ALA A 20 7.48 -12.59 1.53
CA ALA A 20 8.55 -13.56 1.37
C ALA A 20 8.11 -14.71 0.44
N LEU A 21 6.91 -15.26 0.64
CA LEU A 21 6.35 -16.28 -0.23
C LEU A 21 6.21 -15.78 -1.68
N PHE A 22 5.69 -14.57 -1.87
CA PHE A 22 5.58 -13.97 -3.21
C PHE A 22 6.95 -13.79 -3.87
N LEU A 23 7.98 -13.42 -3.10
CA LEU A 23 9.34 -13.30 -3.60
C LEU A 23 9.97 -14.67 -3.94
N LEU A 24 9.76 -15.68 -3.10
CA LEU A 24 10.37 -17.01 -3.27
C LEU A 24 9.68 -17.84 -4.37
N VAL A 25 8.35 -17.77 -4.46
CA VAL A 25 7.56 -18.55 -5.43
C VAL A 25 7.57 -17.88 -6.81
N ASN A 26 7.30 -16.58 -6.88
CA ASN A 26 7.18 -15.88 -8.16
C ASN A 26 8.49 -15.20 -8.60
N GLY A 27 9.52 -15.18 -7.75
CA GLY A 27 10.80 -14.51 -8.04
C GLY A 27 10.69 -12.98 -8.11
N ARG A 28 9.60 -12.40 -7.59
CA ARG A 28 9.24 -10.99 -7.81
C ARG A 28 9.02 -10.25 -6.49
N ILE A 29 9.37 -8.97 -6.49
CA ILE A 29 9.16 -8.09 -5.35
C ILE A 29 7.67 -7.72 -5.28
N MET A 30 7.04 -7.91 -4.11
CA MET A 30 5.64 -7.56 -3.89
C MET A 30 5.44 -6.04 -3.97
N GLY A 31 4.64 -5.58 -4.94
CA GLY A 31 4.38 -4.16 -5.17
C GLY A 31 2.99 -3.93 -5.76
N ALA A 32 2.03 -3.45 -4.98
CA ALA A 32 0.64 -3.29 -5.43
C ALA A 32 0.52 -2.37 -6.66
N SER A 33 1.12 -1.17 -6.63
CA SER A 33 1.09 -0.24 -7.78
C SER A 33 1.81 -0.80 -9.01
N GLY A 34 2.88 -1.58 -8.84
CA GLY A 34 3.58 -2.22 -9.95
C GLY A 34 2.78 -3.36 -10.57
N ILE A 35 2.08 -4.15 -9.74
CA ILE A 35 1.17 -5.21 -10.18
C ILE A 35 0.00 -4.59 -10.94
N LEU A 36 -0.69 -3.61 -10.37
CA LEU A 36 -1.77 -2.87 -11.04
C LEU A 36 -1.29 -2.24 -12.35
N GLY A 37 -0.19 -1.48 -12.31
CA GLY A 37 0.35 -0.81 -13.49
C GLY A 37 0.72 -1.76 -14.61
N SER A 38 1.27 -2.94 -14.31
CA SER A 38 1.60 -3.94 -15.33
C SER A 38 0.39 -4.59 -15.99
N VAL A 39 -0.75 -4.67 -15.27
CA VAL A 39 -2.01 -5.17 -15.83
C VAL A 39 -2.59 -4.12 -16.78
N VAL A 40 -2.59 -2.86 -16.36
CA VAL A 40 -3.08 -1.71 -17.14
C VAL A 40 -2.26 -1.50 -18.41
N ASP A 41 -0.94 -1.54 -18.31
CA ASP A 41 -0.03 -1.26 -19.44
C ASP A 41 0.23 -2.49 -20.33
N GLY A 42 -0.38 -3.64 -20.06
CA GLY A 42 -0.23 -4.84 -20.88
C GLY A 42 1.04 -5.67 -20.61
N SER A 43 2.06 -5.10 -19.98
CA SER A 43 3.36 -5.76 -19.74
C SER A 43 3.29 -6.98 -18.81
N GLY A 44 2.22 -7.11 -18.02
CA GLY A 44 2.00 -8.19 -17.06
C GLY A 44 1.22 -9.39 -17.59
N TRP A 45 0.78 -9.40 -18.85
CA TRP A 45 -0.22 -10.35 -19.36
C TRP A 45 0.24 -11.82 -19.35
N SER A 46 1.55 -12.09 -19.47
CA SER A 46 2.10 -13.45 -19.33
C SER A 46 1.90 -14.06 -17.94
N SER A 47 1.61 -13.25 -16.93
CA SER A 47 1.37 -13.66 -15.53
C SER A 47 0.05 -13.06 -15.01
N LEU A 48 -0.92 -12.88 -15.90
CA LEU A 48 -2.16 -12.16 -15.60
C LEU A 48 -2.95 -12.85 -14.48
N ALA A 49 -3.03 -14.18 -14.49
CA ALA A 49 -3.76 -14.95 -13.47
C ALA A 49 -3.24 -14.67 -12.05
N GLU A 50 -1.91 -14.68 -11.86
CA GLU A 50 -1.27 -14.40 -10.56
C GLU A 50 -1.52 -12.96 -10.11
N ARG A 51 -1.40 -12.01 -11.04
CA ARG A 51 -1.60 -10.58 -10.76
C ARG A 51 -3.06 -10.31 -10.40
N LEU A 52 -4.01 -10.86 -11.15
CA LEU A 52 -5.43 -10.75 -10.85
C LEU A 52 -5.80 -11.44 -9.54
N ALA A 53 -5.22 -12.61 -9.24
CA ALA A 53 -5.42 -13.28 -7.96
C ALA A 53 -4.93 -12.42 -6.78
N PHE A 54 -3.76 -11.78 -6.91
CA PHE A 54 -3.24 -10.86 -5.91
C PHE A 54 -4.17 -9.65 -5.71
N LEU A 55 -4.65 -9.04 -6.80
CA LEU A 55 -5.56 -7.88 -6.73
C LEU A 55 -6.94 -8.25 -6.20
N ALA A 56 -7.45 -9.41 -6.58
CA ALA A 56 -8.69 -9.96 -6.06
C ALA A 56 -8.58 -10.22 -4.55
N GLY A 57 -7.44 -10.74 -4.07
CA GLY A 57 -7.19 -10.91 -2.63
C GLY A 57 -7.09 -9.55 -1.91
N LEU A 58 -6.38 -8.59 -2.49
CA LEU A 58 -6.16 -7.26 -1.92
C LEU A 58 -7.47 -6.49 -1.70
N ILE A 59 -8.42 -6.59 -2.63
CA ILE A 59 -9.72 -5.90 -2.57
C ILE A 59 -10.79 -6.79 -1.91
N GLY A 60 -10.82 -8.06 -2.28
CA GLY A 60 -11.85 -9.01 -1.89
C GLY A 60 -11.83 -9.38 -0.41
N LEU A 61 -10.64 -9.51 0.20
CA LEU A 61 -10.57 -9.85 1.62
C LEU A 61 -11.12 -8.73 2.51
N PRO A 62 -10.71 -7.45 2.38
CA PRO A 62 -11.35 -6.34 3.11
C PRO A 62 -12.85 -6.24 2.83
N ALA A 63 -13.29 -6.42 1.58
CA ALA A 63 -14.71 -6.38 1.23
C ALA A 63 -15.51 -7.49 1.95
N LEU A 64 -14.97 -8.71 2.03
CA LEU A 64 -15.59 -9.81 2.76
C LEU A 64 -15.68 -9.51 4.26
N VAL A 65 -14.64 -8.94 4.86
CA VAL A 65 -14.65 -8.52 6.27
C VAL A 65 -15.73 -7.45 6.53
N MET A 66 -15.90 -6.51 5.61
CA MET A 66 -16.98 -5.52 5.69
C MET A 66 -18.37 -6.17 5.62
N LEU A 67 -18.58 -7.13 4.72
CA LEU A 67 -19.84 -7.87 4.60
C LEU A 67 -20.14 -8.74 5.84
N ALA A 68 -19.10 -9.22 6.51
CA ALA A 68 -19.20 -9.96 7.77
C ALA A 68 -19.50 -9.05 8.99
N GLY A 69 -19.80 -7.77 8.79
CA GLY A 69 -20.17 -6.82 9.83
C GLY A 69 -18.99 -6.27 10.66
N HIS A 70 -17.75 -6.55 10.25
CA HIS A 70 -16.54 -6.10 10.96
C HIS A 70 -15.95 -4.84 10.32
N ALA A 71 -16.79 -3.84 10.02
CA ALA A 71 -16.35 -2.62 9.36
C ALA A 71 -15.34 -1.86 10.26
N PRO A 72 -14.08 -1.69 9.84
CA PRO A 72 -13.15 -0.88 10.60
C PRO A 72 -13.59 0.58 10.57
N GLU A 73 -13.50 1.27 11.70
CA GLU A 73 -13.73 2.71 11.76
C GLU A 73 -12.64 3.42 10.95
N THR A 74 -12.98 3.81 9.74
CA THR A 74 -12.14 4.61 8.87
C THR A 74 -12.58 6.06 9.01
N HIS A 75 -11.77 6.89 9.68
CA HIS A 75 -11.99 8.33 9.79
C HIS A 75 -11.70 9.03 8.45
N LEU A 76 -12.48 8.69 7.41
CA LEU A 76 -12.38 9.32 6.11
C LEU A 76 -13.06 10.70 6.15
N THR A 77 -12.41 11.70 5.56
CA THR A 77 -13.04 13.02 5.38
C THR A 77 -14.29 12.91 4.51
N GLY A 78 -15.35 13.65 4.85
CA GLY A 78 -16.56 13.76 4.02
C GLY A 78 -16.34 14.53 2.72
N ASN A 79 -15.18 15.17 2.55
CA ASN A 79 -14.84 15.91 1.36
C ASN A 79 -14.29 14.99 0.25
N TRP A 80 -15.19 14.54 -0.62
CA TRP A 80 -14.85 13.67 -1.75
C TRP A 80 -13.84 14.27 -2.73
N ALA A 81 -13.78 15.61 -2.87
CA ALA A 81 -12.79 16.25 -3.74
C ALA A 81 -11.36 15.97 -3.23
N VAL A 82 -11.16 16.05 -1.92
CA VAL A 82 -9.86 15.75 -1.28
C VAL A 82 -9.49 14.28 -1.48
N VAL A 83 -10.45 13.37 -1.29
CA VAL A 83 -10.23 11.93 -1.48
C VAL A 83 -9.80 11.62 -2.92
N MET A 84 -10.51 12.18 -3.91
CA MET A 84 -10.17 11.96 -5.33
C MET A 84 -8.81 12.56 -5.70
N ILE A 85 -8.53 13.81 -5.30
CA ILE A 85 -7.26 14.47 -5.59
C ILE A 85 -6.11 13.72 -4.92
N ALA A 86 -6.26 13.32 -3.65
CA ALA A 86 -5.25 12.54 -2.93
C ALA A 86 -5.01 11.18 -3.61
N GLY A 87 -6.07 10.47 -3.99
CA GLY A 87 -5.97 9.19 -4.69
C GLY A 87 -5.22 9.31 -6.02
N LEU A 88 -5.54 10.32 -6.84
CA LEU A 88 -4.85 10.59 -8.10
C LEU A 88 -3.37 10.97 -7.87
N ALA A 89 -3.09 11.85 -6.90
CA ALA A 89 -1.72 12.25 -6.58
C ALA A 89 -0.87 11.06 -6.10
N VAL A 90 -1.42 10.20 -5.24
CA VAL A 90 -0.74 8.97 -4.79
C VAL A 90 -0.55 8.00 -5.95
N GLY A 91 -1.57 7.82 -6.81
CA GLY A 91 -1.48 6.97 -7.99
C GLY A 91 -0.35 7.40 -8.93
N LEU A 92 -0.34 8.68 -9.33
CA LEU A 92 0.70 9.27 -10.17
C LEU A 92 2.08 9.19 -9.50
N GLY A 93 2.18 9.55 -8.22
CA GLY A 93 3.43 9.54 -7.47
C GLY A 93 4.05 8.14 -7.37
N THR A 94 3.25 7.12 -7.06
CA THR A 94 3.74 5.73 -7.00
C THR A 94 4.17 5.20 -8.36
N ARG A 95 3.55 5.69 -9.45
CA ARG A 95 3.97 5.35 -10.81
C ARG A 95 5.30 6.01 -11.18
N MET A 96 5.46 7.30 -10.89
CA MET A 96 6.71 8.04 -11.12
C MET A 96 7.87 7.47 -10.28
N ALA A 97 7.60 7.06 -9.04
CA ALA A 97 8.59 6.42 -8.18
C ALA A 97 8.95 4.98 -8.61
N ASN A 98 8.20 4.41 -9.58
CA ASN A 98 8.24 3.01 -9.97
C ASN A 98 8.14 2.06 -8.76
N GLY A 99 7.23 2.37 -7.84
CA GLY A 99 6.99 1.58 -6.64
C GLY A 99 6.13 2.29 -5.60
N CYS A 100 5.53 1.51 -4.71
CA CYS A 100 4.68 1.98 -3.61
C CYS A 100 5.26 1.61 -2.25
N THR A 101 4.51 1.88 -1.18
CA THR A 101 4.89 1.56 0.22
C THR A 101 5.17 0.07 0.42
N SER A 102 4.42 -0.84 -0.20
CA SER A 102 4.67 -2.28 -0.09
C SER A 102 6.01 -2.68 -0.74
N GLY A 103 6.35 -2.06 -1.88
CA GLY A 103 7.57 -2.36 -2.63
C GLY A 103 8.82 -1.74 -2.02
N HIS A 104 8.79 -0.43 -1.72
CA HIS A 104 9.92 0.30 -1.16
C HIS A 104 10.06 0.11 0.36
N GLY A 105 8.95 0.20 1.10
CA GLY A 105 8.93 0.08 2.55
C GLY A 105 9.07 -1.37 2.99
N VAL A 106 8.01 -2.17 2.82
CA VAL A 106 7.98 -3.55 3.34
C VAL A 106 9.10 -4.39 2.70
N CYS A 107 9.09 -4.52 1.38
CA CYS A 107 10.03 -5.38 0.69
C CYS A 107 11.41 -4.74 0.52
N GLY A 108 11.50 -3.43 0.32
CA GLY A 108 12.74 -2.73 0.01
C GLY A 108 13.65 -2.53 1.22
N ILE A 109 13.08 -2.18 2.39
CA ILE A 109 13.83 -2.07 3.64
C ILE A 109 14.29 -3.46 4.10
N SER A 110 13.44 -4.48 3.99
CA SER A 110 13.79 -5.86 4.37
C SER A 110 14.97 -6.44 3.57
N ARG A 111 15.18 -5.96 2.32
CA ARG A 111 16.35 -6.32 1.49
C ARG A 111 17.51 -5.34 1.60
N LEU A 112 17.48 -4.41 2.56
CA LEU A 112 18.49 -3.36 2.76
C LEU A 112 18.75 -2.53 1.48
N SER A 113 17.72 -2.30 0.66
CA SER A 113 17.87 -1.51 -0.56
C SER A 113 17.92 -0.01 -0.23
N LEU A 114 19.02 0.66 -0.57
CA LEU A 114 19.16 2.11 -0.40
C LEU A 114 18.01 2.88 -1.06
N ARG A 115 17.64 2.48 -2.28
CA ARG A 115 16.50 3.06 -3.00
C ARG A 115 15.20 2.95 -2.20
N GLY A 116 14.92 1.79 -1.61
CA GLY A 116 13.71 1.56 -0.82
C GLY A 116 13.68 2.42 0.45
N ILE A 117 14.80 2.46 1.17
CA ILE A 117 14.95 3.25 2.40
C ILE A 117 14.76 4.74 2.11
N VAL A 118 15.45 5.27 1.10
CA VAL A 118 15.35 6.70 0.73
C VAL A 118 13.92 7.04 0.28
N ALA A 119 13.32 6.21 -0.59
CA ALA A 119 11.93 6.42 -1.01
C ALA A 119 10.97 6.44 0.19
N THR A 120 11.18 5.55 1.17
CA THR A 120 10.38 5.51 2.40
C THR A 120 10.51 6.75 3.26
N LEU A 121 11.73 7.22 3.48
CA LEU A 121 11.95 8.46 4.23
C LEU A 121 11.28 9.66 3.54
N VAL A 122 11.38 9.74 2.20
CA VAL A 122 10.78 10.83 1.42
C VAL A 122 9.27 10.82 1.49
N TYR A 123 8.58 9.69 1.23
CA TYR A 123 7.11 9.70 1.27
C TYR A 123 6.57 9.86 2.69
N LEU A 124 7.26 9.36 3.72
CA LEU A 124 6.86 9.60 5.12
C LEU A 124 7.03 11.09 5.47
N GLY A 125 8.15 11.70 5.08
CA GLY A 125 8.38 13.13 5.23
C GLY A 125 7.31 13.97 4.54
N ALA A 126 7.03 13.69 3.27
CA ALA A 126 6.00 14.37 2.51
C ALA A 126 4.61 14.18 3.13
N GLY A 127 4.29 12.99 3.63
CA GLY A 127 3.04 12.71 4.33
C GLY A 127 2.88 13.53 5.62
N MET A 128 3.94 13.62 6.44
CA MET A 128 3.94 14.46 7.64
C MET A 128 3.73 15.94 7.31
N VAL A 129 4.46 16.46 6.31
CA VAL A 129 4.32 17.86 5.87
C VAL A 129 2.90 18.11 5.33
N THR A 130 2.38 17.21 4.49
CA THR A 130 1.02 17.33 3.94
C THR A 130 -0.02 17.33 5.06
N MET A 131 0.13 16.46 6.05
CA MET A 131 -0.78 16.41 7.20
C MET A 131 -0.75 17.70 8.02
N LEU A 132 0.44 18.26 8.28
CA LEU A 132 0.57 19.53 9.00
C LEU A 132 -0.10 20.68 8.25
N ILE A 133 0.14 20.79 6.94
CA ILE A 133 -0.45 21.82 6.08
C ILE A 133 -1.97 21.66 6.02
N ALA A 134 -2.45 20.45 5.71
CA ALA A 134 -3.87 20.19 5.53
C ALA A 134 -4.68 20.42 6.82
N ARG A 135 -4.10 20.10 7.98
CA ARG A 135 -4.75 20.28 9.29
C ARG A 135 -4.69 21.72 9.81
N HIS A 136 -3.53 22.38 9.74
CA HIS A 136 -3.34 23.67 10.40
C HIS A 136 -3.45 24.89 9.48
N LEU A 137 -3.16 24.73 8.19
CA LEU A 137 -3.20 25.86 7.23
C LEU A 137 -4.48 25.86 6.40
N LEU A 138 -4.92 24.69 5.96
CA LEU A 138 -6.07 24.57 5.06
C LEU A 138 -7.37 24.13 5.77
N GLU A 139 -7.28 23.62 7.00
CA GLU A 139 -8.42 23.15 7.82
C GLU A 139 -9.40 22.22 7.07
N VAL A 140 -8.88 21.38 6.16
CA VAL A 140 -9.69 20.50 5.29
C VAL A 140 -9.89 19.10 5.89
N ILE A 141 -9.09 18.76 6.90
CA ILE A 141 -9.11 17.47 7.61
C ILE A 141 -8.93 17.65 9.12
#